data_AF-A0A7Z9Q935-F1
#
_entry.id   AF-A0A7Z9Q935-F1
#
_cell.length_a   1.000
_cell.length_b   1.000
_cell.length_c   1.000
_cell.angle_alpha   90.00
_cell.angle_beta   90.00
_cell.angle_gamma   90.00
#
_symmetry.space_group_name_H-M   'P 1'
#
loop_
_entity.id
_entity.type
_entity.pdbx_description
1 polymer ?
#
loop_
_entity_poly.entity_id
_entity_poly.type
_entity_poly.pdbx_seq_one_letter_code
_entity_poly.pdbx_strand_id
1 'polypeptide(L)'
;MRYSIFILTFYLLNPLSSIDANNNYPIVLIHGFIGWGPEEMGGYNYWGGNHSYVEYLDSLGYKVYNVSVGPISSNWDRAVEAYYQIKGGQVDYGKRHSAQYGIIQKPAGKNWPGLYPEWDGDHPIHIIGHSMGGQTARILQYLLETEIYMDSARTIPESSDLLGQRYQNWIRSITTMSAPHNGTTLSDIVTKSVPFLQDFIGLAAVIGNRFYSFDLEQWGFKRNDEESWSRYFARIRSHPAWGTRNICSWDISLEGAKQLNTLAIANKNIFYFSFATGNTHLDSLSGEHVPNKDMSLILRPNARAMGKQIDYWADSTSSDSTWFENDGIVNTISMIGPTTGLNGSDPIIVYQGNKVFVPGSWYYMGKLTMDHRALMGHGKISDEVHNSILLLFKEHAEKLYALPSF
;
A
#
# COMPACT_ATOMS: atom_id res chain seq x y z
N MET A 1 -64.85 47.13 -1.20
CA MET A 1 -63.46 47.09 -1.69
C MET A 1 -62.70 46.04 -0.88
N ARG A 2 -62.47 44.86 -1.45
CA ARG A 2 -61.71 43.76 -0.82
C ARG A 2 -60.30 43.78 -1.39
N TYR A 3 -59.29 43.91 -0.53
CA TYR A 3 -57.89 43.80 -0.91
C TYR A 3 -57.52 42.31 -0.96
N SER A 4 -57.12 41.83 -2.13
CA SER A 4 -56.54 40.50 -2.31
C SER A 4 -55.02 40.63 -2.33
N ILE A 5 -54.35 40.05 -1.33
CA ILE A 5 -52.90 39.88 -1.28
C ILE A 5 -52.56 38.65 -2.12
N PHE A 6 -51.82 38.84 -3.21
CA PHE A 6 -51.20 37.74 -3.95
C PHE A 6 -49.90 37.34 -3.26
N ILE A 7 -49.86 36.15 -2.66
CA ILE A 7 -48.63 35.50 -2.23
C ILE A 7 -48.15 34.64 -3.39
N LEU A 8 -47.05 35.03 -4.04
CA LEU A 8 -46.36 34.21 -5.02
C LEU A 8 -45.39 33.29 -4.27
N THR A 9 -45.73 32.01 -4.14
CA THR A 9 -44.82 30.99 -3.61
C THR A 9 -43.91 30.52 -4.75
N PHE A 10 -42.65 30.97 -4.76
CA PHE A 10 -41.63 30.40 -5.63
C PHE A 10 -41.27 29.00 -5.12
N TYR A 11 -41.74 27.96 -5.81
CA TYR A 11 -41.16 26.63 -5.68
C TYR A 11 -39.80 26.63 -6.39
N LEU A 12 -38.72 26.78 -5.62
CA LEU A 12 -37.38 26.40 -6.04
C LEU A 12 -37.36 24.88 -6.19
N LEU A 13 -37.66 24.41 -7.40
CA LEU A 13 -37.26 23.08 -7.85
C LEU A 13 -35.72 23.08 -7.87
N ASN A 14 -35.10 22.53 -6.83
CA ASN A 14 -33.73 22.04 -6.94
C ASN A 14 -33.77 20.84 -7.89
N PRO A 15 -33.21 20.89 -9.10
CA PRO A 15 -32.82 19.65 -9.74
C PRO A 15 -31.72 19.08 -8.85
N LEU A 16 -32.01 18.00 -8.12
CA LEU A 16 -30.98 17.05 -7.72
C LEU A 16 -30.27 16.66 -9.02
N SER A 17 -29.13 17.28 -9.29
CA SER A 17 -28.21 16.81 -10.29
C SER A 17 -27.75 15.42 -9.84
N SER A 18 -28.34 14.39 -10.45
CA SER A 18 -27.74 13.06 -10.53
C SER A 18 -26.36 13.22 -11.15
N ILE A 19 -25.32 13.28 -10.31
CA ILE A 19 -23.94 13.16 -10.78
C ILE A 19 -23.76 11.67 -11.06
N ASP A 20 -24.25 11.20 -12.21
CA ASP A 20 -23.89 9.87 -12.71
C ASP A 20 -22.50 9.97 -13.34
N ALA A 21 -21.49 10.07 -12.46
CA ALA A 21 -20.16 9.60 -12.79
C ALA A 21 -20.08 8.17 -12.27
N ASN A 22 -20.35 7.19 -13.13
CA ASN A 22 -20.22 5.78 -12.78
C ASN A 22 -19.19 5.18 -13.75
N ASN A 23 -17.92 5.15 -13.35
CA ASN A 23 -16.91 4.40 -14.11
C ASN A 23 -17.10 2.90 -13.85
N ASN A 24 -16.37 2.04 -14.56
CA ASN A 24 -16.35 0.59 -14.32
C ASN A 24 -14.90 0.05 -14.22
N TYR A 25 -13.97 0.93 -13.86
CA TYR A 25 -12.55 0.60 -13.73
C TYR A 25 -12.32 -0.44 -12.63
N PRO A 26 -11.50 -1.48 -12.86
CA PRO A 26 -11.26 -2.49 -11.85
C PRO A 26 -10.41 -1.95 -10.70
N ILE A 27 -10.56 -2.56 -9.53
CA ILE A 27 -9.75 -2.30 -8.34
C ILE A 27 -8.59 -3.30 -8.30
N VAL A 28 -7.37 -2.82 -8.16
CA VAL A 28 -6.17 -3.63 -7.96
C VAL A 28 -5.69 -3.50 -6.52
N LEU A 29 -5.60 -4.62 -5.82
CA LEU A 29 -5.12 -4.69 -4.43
C LEU A 29 -3.62 -5.00 -4.41
N ILE A 30 -2.86 -4.18 -3.68
CA ILE A 30 -1.41 -4.36 -3.47
C ILE A 30 -1.13 -4.57 -1.97
N HIS A 31 -0.73 -5.77 -1.59
CA HIS A 31 -0.42 -6.09 -0.19
C HIS A 31 0.87 -5.40 0.30
N GLY A 32 1.05 -5.35 1.61
CA GLY A 32 2.19 -4.72 2.25
C GLY A 32 3.44 -5.59 2.38
N PHE A 33 4.32 -5.14 3.28
CA PHE A 33 5.42 -5.93 3.82
C PHE A 33 4.85 -7.25 4.36
N ILE A 34 5.59 -8.36 4.17
CA ILE A 34 5.23 -9.73 4.60
C ILE A 34 3.85 -10.24 4.12
N GLY A 35 3.23 -9.58 3.14
CA GLY A 35 1.99 -10.05 2.52
C GLY A 35 2.23 -11.17 1.51
N TRP A 36 1.14 -11.72 0.98
CA TRP A 36 1.15 -12.87 0.07
C TRP A 36 0.01 -12.78 -0.94
N GLY A 37 0.17 -13.52 -2.04
CA GLY A 37 -0.81 -13.64 -3.11
C GLY A 37 -1.92 -14.66 -2.86
N PRO A 38 -2.91 -14.75 -3.76
CA PRO A 38 -4.05 -15.66 -3.62
C PRO A 38 -3.69 -17.16 -3.74
N GLU A 39 -2.57 -17.49 -4.38
CA GLU A 39 -2.10 -18.88 -4.57
C GLU A 39 -1.23 -19.38 -3.40
N GLU A 40 -1.05 -18.57 -2.36
CA GLU A 40 -0.20 -18.84 -1.21
C GLU A 40 -1.05 -19.07 0.07
N MET A 41 -0.40 -19.53 1.14
CA MET A 41 -1.00 -19.67 2.47
C MET A 41 -2.23 -20.60 2.55
N GLY A 42 -2.38 -21.52 1.60
CA GLY A 42 -3.37 -22.60 1.68
C GLY A 42 -4.83 -22.13 1.79
N GLY A 43 -5.16 -21.00 1.15
CA GLY A 43 -6.51 -20.41 1.16
C GLY A 43 -6.77 -19.42 2.30
N TYR A 44 -5.77 -19.13 3.15
CA TYR A 44 -5.84 -18.01 4.09
C TYR A 44 -5.49 -16.70 3.38
N ASN A 45 -6.46 -15.81 3.19
CA ASN A 45 -6.31 -14.59 2.39
C ASN A 45 -5.55 -13.50 3.15
N TYR A 46 -4.66 -12.78 2.47
CA TYR A 46 -4.15 -11.51 2.97
C TYR A 46 -5.28 -10.51 3.15
N TRP A 47 -6.13 -10.37 2.14
CA TRP A 47 -7.30 -9.49 2.15
C TRP A 47 -8.53 -10.22 2.69
N GLY A 48 -8.60 -10.43 4.00
CA GLY A 48 -9.79 -10.96 4.69
C GLY A 48 -9.56 -12.14 5.61
N GLY A 49 -8.32 -12.64 5.74
CA GLY A 49 -8.01 -13.78 6.60
C GLY A 49 -8.76 -15.05 6.18
N ASN A 50 -9.68 -15.53 7.03
CA ASN A 50 -10.54 -16.68 6.71
C ASN A 50 -11.68 -16.35 5.75
N HIS A 51 -11.89 -15.07 5.46
CA HIS A 51 -12.85 -14.56 4.48
C HIS A 51 -12.09 -14.01 3.28
N SER A 52 -12.80 -13.61 2.23
CA SER A 52 -12.22 -12.99 1.03
C SER A 52 -12.88 -11.65 0.77
N TYR A 53 -12.13 -10.56 0.96
CA TYR A 53 -12.59 -9.22 0.58
C TYR A 53 -12.72 -9.09 -0.94
N VAL A 54 -11.91 -9.85 -1.69
CA VAL A 54 -11.98 -9.92 -3.15
C VAL A 54 -13.33 -10.51 -3.58
N GLU A 55 -13.69 -11.69 -3.07
CA GLU A 55 -14.98 -12.33 -3.39
C GLU A 55 -16.17 -11.49 -2.90
N TYR A 56 -16.06 -10.86 -1.73
CA TYR A 56 -17.09 -9.97 -1.23
C TYR A 56 -17.35 -8.79 -2.18
N LEU A 57 -16.30 -8.07 -2.59
CA LEU A 57 -16.44 -6.95 -3.52
C LEU A 57 -16.91 -7.41 -4.91
N ASP A 58 -16.41 -8.54 -5.41
CA ASP A 58 -16.84 -9.11 -6.69
C ASP A 58 -18.34 -9.48 -6.67
N SER A 59 -18.83 -10.05 -5.56
CA SER A 59 -20.26 -10.36 -5.37
C SER A 59 -21.17 -9.13 -5.39
N LEU A 60 -20.61 -7.94 -5.18
CA LEU A 60 -21.31 -6.65 -5.26
C LEU A 60 -21.22 -6.00 -6.65
N GLY A 61 -20.55 -6.65 -7.61
CA GLY A 61 -20.36 -6.15 -8.98
C GLY A 61 -19.09 -5.32 -9.18
N TYR A 62 -18.17 -5.33 -8.22
CA TYR A 62 -16.90 -4.61 -8.29
C TYR A 62 -15.79 -5.53 -8.75
N LYS A 63 -15.23 -5.30 -9.95
CA LYS A 63 -14.15 -6.13 -10.49
C LYS A 63 -12.86 -5.90 -9.69
N VAL A 64 -12.36 -6.93 -9.01
CA VAL A 64 -11.18 -6.82 -8.15
C VAL A 64 -10.08 -7.79 -8.59
N TYR A 65 -8.86 -7.29 -8.68
CA TYR A 65 -7.64 -8.07 -8.90
C TYR A 65 -6.71 -7.95 -7.70
N ASN A 66 -5.97 -9.02 -7.40
CA ASN A 66 -5.01 -9.05 -6.30
C ASN A 66 -3.63 -9.44 -6.86
N VAL A 67 -2.63 -8.55 -6.72
CA VAL A 67 -1.25 -8.85 -7.13
C VAL A 67 -0.47 -9.48 -5.97
N SER A 68 0.53 -10.29 -6.32
CA SER A 68 1.42 -10.99 -5.40
C SER A 68 2.86 -10.50 -5.60
N VAL A 69 3.24 -9.43 -4.93
CA VAL A 69 4.55 -8.78 -5.10
C VAL A 69 5.54 -9.21 -4.02
N GLY A 70 6.84 -8.98 -4.24
CA GLY A 70 7.91 -9.28 -3.29
C GLY A 70 7.60 -8.79 -1.87
N PRO A 71 7.41 -9.67 -0.87
CA PRO A 71 6.99 -9.27 0.47
C PRO A 71 8.05 -8.49 1.25
N ILE A 72 9.32 -8.61 0.85
CA ILE A 72 10.46 -7.90 1.42
C ILE A 72 11.34 -7.20 0.39
N SER A 73 10.94 -7.19 -0.89
CA SER A 73 11.61 -6.46 -1.97
C SER A 73 11.43 -4.94 -1.81
N SER A 74 12.18 -4.13 -2.56
CA SER A 74 11.97 -2.68 -2.61
C SER A 74 10.63 -2.31 -3.25
N ASN A 75 10.14 -1.09 -3.01
CA ASN A 75 9.00 -0.52 -3.69
C ASN A 75 9.23 -0.38 -5.20
N TRP A 76 10.47 -0.19 -5.66
CA TRP A 76 10.81 -0.22 -7.09
C TRP A 76 10.53 -1.60 -7.68
N ASP A 77 11.12 -2.65 -7.11
CA ASP A 77 10.95 -4.03 -7.56
C ASP A 77 9.47 -4.43 -7.52
N ARG A 78 8.79 -4.14 -6.41
CA ARG A 78 7.37 -4.45 -6.22
C ARG A 78 6.47 -3.72 -7.22
N ALA A 79 6.79 -2.48 -7.58
CA ALA A 79 6.01 -1.72 -8.57
C ALA A 79 6.18 -2.29 -9.97
N VAL A 80 7.41 -2.68 -10.34
CA VAL A 80 7.68 -3.37 -11.61
C VAL A 80 6.93 -4.71 -11.65
N GLU A 81 6.97 -5.50 -10.58
CA GLU A 81 6.23 -6.76 -10.47
C GLU A 81 4.72 -6.56 -10.59
N ALA A 82 4.17 -5.57 -9.88
CA ALA A 82 2.75 -5.23 -9.97
C ALA A 82 2.34 -4.87 -11.41
N TYR A 83 3.15 -4.06 -12.10
CA TYR A 83 2.89 -3.72 -13.51
C TYR A 83 2.78 -4.97 -14.39
N TYR A 84 3.78 -5.85 -14.36
CA TYR A 84 3.80 -7.03 -15.23
C TYR A 84 2.75 -8.09 -14.82
N GLN A 85 2.33 -8.13 -13.56
CA GLN A 85 1.19 -8.97 -13.15
C GLN A 85 -0.14 -8.43 -13.66
N ILE A 86 -0.32 -7.11 -13.70
CA ILE A 86 -1.55 -6.49 -14.22
C ILE A 86 -1.55 -6.55 -15.75
N LYS A 87 -0.54 -5.96 -16.40
CA LYS A 87 -0.46 -5.80 -17.85
C LYS A 87 -0.12 -7.11 -18.57
N GLY A 88 0.64 -7.99 -17.92
CA GLY A 88 1.24 -9.16 -18.55
C GLY A 88 2.64 -8.88 -19.10
N GLY A 89 3.39 -9.95 -19.35
CA GLY A 89 4.74 -9.91 -19.87
C GLY A 89 5.81 -10.33 -18.86
N GLN A 90 7.05 -10.31 -19.35
CA GLN A 90 8.25 -10.68 -18.60
C GLN A 90 8.74 -9.49 -17.79
N VAL A 91 8.91 -9.67 -16.48
CA VAL A 91 9.50 -8.64 -15.60
C VAL A 91 10.83 -8.15 -16.12
N ASP A 92 10.97 -6.83 -16.11
CA ASP A 92 12.20 -6.11 -16.42
C ASP A 92 12.40 -4.98 -15.39
N TYR A 93 13.27 -5.22 -14.41
CA TYR A 93 13.60 -4.25 -13.36
C TYR A 93 14.40 -3.04 -13.85
N GLY A 94 14.80 -3.01 -15.12
CA GLY A 94 15.58 -1.95 -15.75
C GLY A 94 17.08 -2.19 -15.65
N LYS A 95 17.80 -2.03 -16.76
CA LYS A 95 19.24 -2.34 -16.85
C LYS A 95 20.06 -1.54 -15.84
N ARG A 96 19.80 -0.24 -15.71
CA ARG A 96 20.57 0.63 -14.80
C ARG A 96 20.35 0.25 -13.34
N HIS A 97 19.09 0.03 -12.96
CA HIS A 97 18.73 -0.39 -11.61
C HIS A 97 19.34 -1.76 -11.28
N SER A 98 19.21 -2.72 -12.18
CA SER A 98 19.77 -4.06 -12.00
C SER A 98 21.29 -4.07 -11.88
N ALA A 99 21.99 -3.29 -12.71
CA ALA A 99 23.44 -3.15 -12.62
C ALA A 99 23.88 -2.47 -11.31
N GLN A 100 23.14 -1.46 -10.84
CA GLN A 100 23.45 -0.74 -9.60
C GLN A 100 23.37 -1.65 -8.37
N TYR A 101 22.37 -2.54 -8.30
CA TYR A 101 22.13 -3.38 -7.13
C TYR A 101 22.61 -4.82 -7.29
N GLY A 102 23.12 -5.20 -8.47
CA GLY A 102 23.61 -6.55 -8.74
C GLY A 102 22.49 -7.60 -8.77
N ILE A 103 21.30 -7.23 -9.22
CA ILE A 103 20.15 -8.14 -9.36
C ILE A 103 19.99 -8.62 -10.81
N ILE A 104 19.30 -9.75 -10.98
CA ILE A 104 18.87 -10.28 -12.27
C ILE A 104 17.78 -9.35 -12.83
N GLN A 105 18.05 -8.73 -13.98
CA GLN A 105 17.12 -7.78 -14.61
C GLN A 105 15.78 -8.41 -15.02
N LYS A 106 15.83 -9.62 -15.59
CA LYS A 106 14.65 -10.36 -16.08
C LYS A 106 14.65 -11.79 -15.52
N PRO A 107 14.16 -12.03 -14.30
CA PRO A 107 14.10 -13.38 -13.75
C PRO A 107 13.11 -14.23 -14.54
N ALA A 108 13.54 -15.41 -14.98
CA ALA A 108 12.75 -16.25 -15.89
C ALA A 108 11.43 -16.76 -15.29
N GLY A 109 11.31 -16.84 -13.95
CA GLY A 109 10.08 -17.24 -13.27
C GLY A 109 9.03 -16.12 -13.17
N LYS A 110 9.40 -14.88 -13.48
CA LYS A 110 8.54 -13.69 -13.37
C LYS A 110 7.99 -13.26 -14.73
N ASN A 111 7.10 -14.07 -15.30
CA ASN A 111 6.40 -13.80 -16.55
C ASN A 111 4.93 -14.17 -16.40
N TRP A 112 4.02 -13.23 -16.69
CA TRP A 112 2.59 -13.41 -16.47
C TRP A 112 1.76 -13.16 -17.73
N PRO A 113 0.60 -13.83 -17.88
CA PRO A 113 -0.34 -13.51 -18.96
C PRO A 113 -0.98 -12.12 -18.80
N GLY A 114 -0.98 -11.56 -17.58
CA GLY A 114 -1.64 -10.32 -17.23
C GLY A 114 -3.05 -10.53 -16.67
N LEU A 115 -3.33 -9.96 -15.50
CA LEU A 115 -4.66 -9.98 -14.88
C LEU A 115 -5.65 -9.09 -15.64
N TYR A 116 -5.15 -8.00 -16.24
CA TYR A 116 -5.92 -7.04 -17.04
C TYR A 116 -5.07 -6.54 -18.23
N PRO A 117 -4.87 -7.36 -19.28
CA PRO A 117 -3.99 -7.03 -20.41
C PRO A 117 -4.43 -5.79 -21.20
N GLU A 118 -5.74 -5.48 -21.21
CA GLU A 118 -6.26 -4.24 -21.80
C GLU A 118 -5.89 -2.97 -21.01
N TRP A 119 -5.24 -3.05 -19.84
CA TRP A 119 -4.87 -1.88 -19.03
C TRP A 119 -4.10 -0.83 -19.84
N ASP A 120 -4.72 0.34 -20.02
CA ASP A 120 -4.13 1.50 -20.67
C ASP A 120 -4.84 2.80 -20.23
N GLY A 121 -4.70 3.89 -21.01
CA GLY A 121 -5.28 5.19 -20.68
C GLY A 121 -6.80 5.27 -20.88
N ASP A 122 -7.37 4.39 -21.71
CA ASP A 122 -8.82 4.25 -21.92
C ASP A 122 -9.42 3.22 -20.95
N HIS A 123 -8.58 2.33 -20.42
CA HIS A 123 -8.92 1.28 -19.47
C HIS A 123 -8.16 1.44 -18.15
N PRO A 124 -8.31 2.55 -17.41
CA PRO A 124 -7.57 2.77 -16.17
C PRO A 124 -8.01 1.85 -15.04
N ILE A 125 -7.22 1.86 -13.96
CA ILE A 125 -7.50 1.09 -12.74
C ILE A 125 -7.59 2.00 -11.51
N HIS A 126 -8.27 1.52 -10.47
CA HIS A 126 -8.11 2.02 -9.11
C HIS A 126 -7.13 1.13 -8.36
N ILE A 127 -6.26 1.70 -7.52
CA ILE A 127 -5.32 0.91 -6.69
C ILE A 127 -5.69 1.08 -5.22
N ILE A 128 -5.75 -0.02 -4.47
CA ILE A 128 -5.79 -0.01 -3.00
C ILE A 128 -4.54 -0.70 -2.46
N GLY A 129 -3.67 0.07 -1.83
CA GLY A 129 -2.44 -0.41 -1.21
C GLY A 129 -2.54 -0.43 0.31
N HIS A 130 -2.38 -1.61 0.92
CA HIS A 130 -2.25 -1.71 2.38
C HIS A 130 -0.77 -1.66 2.80
N SER A 131 -0.46 -0.95 3.88
CA SER A 131 0.89 -0.88 4.45
C SER A 131 1.90 -0.43 3.37
N MET A 132 3.03 -1.13 3.20
CA MET A 132 4.02 -0.86 2.15
C MET A 132 3.42 -0.88 0.73
N GLY A 133 2.30 -1.56 0.50
CA GLY A 133 1.57 -1.55 -0.78
C GLY A 133 1.13 -0.14 -1.20
N GLY A 134 0.87 0.76 -0.25
CA GLY A 134 0.56 2.15 -0.55
C GLY A 134 1.76 2.94 -1.09
N GLN A 135 2.98 2.66 -0.60
CA GLN A 135 4.20 3.22 -1.19
C GLN A 135 4.48 2.61 -2.57
N THR A 136 4.26 1.30 -2.73
CA THR A 136 4.40 0.60 -4.01
C THR A 136 3.48 1.19 -5.08
N ALA A 137 2.21 1.46 -4.75
CA ALA A 137 1.25 2.10 -5.66
C ALA A 137 1.75 3.47 -6.18
N ARG A 138 2.36 4.27 -5.29
CA ARG A 138 2.93 5.58 -5.65
C ARG A 138 4.18 5.46 -6.52
N ILE A 139 5.04 4.47 -6.25
CA ILE A 139 6.17 4.20 -7.15
C ILE A 139 5.67 3.71 -8.50
N LEU A 140 4.65 2.84 -8.57
CA LEU A 140 4.07 2.41 -9.84
C LEU A 140 3.56 3.59 -10.66
N GLN A 141 2.86 4.54 -10.03
CA GLN A 141 2.49 5.79 -10.67
C GLN A 141 3.71 6.55 -11.21
N TYR A 142 4.74 6.75 -10.38
CA TYR A 142 5.96 7.43 -10.80
C TYR A 142 6.62 6.76 -12.01
N LEU A 143 6.69 5.42 -12.02
CA LEU A 143 7.27 4.64 -13.11
C LEU A 143 6.45 4.75 -14.40
N LEU A 144 5.12 4.75 -14.30
CA LEU A 144 4.26 4.97 -15.47
C LEU A 144 4.44 6.38 -16.05
N GLU A 145 4.63 7.39 -15.20
CA GLU A 145 4.65 8.79 -15.61
C GLU A 145 6.05 9.30 -16.03
N THR A 146 7.08 8.47 -15.88
CA THR A 146 8.49 8.86 -16.06
C THR A 146 9.21 7.95 -17.04
N GLU A 147 9.82 8.55 -18.05
CA GLU A 147 10.78 7.84 -18.90
C GLU A 147 12.12 7.70 -18.17
N ILE A 148 12.54 6.45 -17.94
CA ILE A 148 13.77 6.07 -17.27
C ILE A 148 14.83 5.76 -18.32
N TYR A 149 16.06 6.21 -18.06
CA TYR A 149 17.19 6.07 -18.97
C TYR A 149 18.24 5.09 -18.43
N MET A 150 18.88 4.37 -19.35
CA MET A 150 19.95 3.42 -19.09
C MET A 150 21.27 4.10 -18.73
N ASP A 151 21.47 5.34 -19.21
CA ASP A 151 22.69 6.11 -19.05
C ASP A 151 22.48 7.37 -18.19
N SER A 152 23.54 7.80 -17.51
CA SER A 152 23.48 8.99 -16.64
C SER A 152 23.24 10.30 -17.39
N ALA A 153 23.56 10.35 -18.69
CA ALA A 153 23.34 11.53 -19.54
C ALA A 153 21.89 11.63 -20.04
N ARG A 154 21.04 10.63 -19.77
CA ARG A 154 19.63 10.56 -20.17
C ARG A 154 19.43 10.65 -21.68
N THR A 155 20.20 9.83 -22.41
CA THR A 155 20.16 9.80 -23.88
C THR A 155 19.60 8.50 -24.45
N ILE A 156 19.61 7.42 -23.66
CA ILE A 156 19.14 6.10 -24.07
C ILE A 156 18.04 5.63 -23.09
N PRO A 157 16.76 5.70 -23.48
CA PRO A 157 15.66 5.16 -22.68
C PRO A 157 15.84 3.66 -22.39
N GLU A 158 15.31 3.19 -21.26
CA GLU A 158 15.22 1.76 -20.96
C GLU A 158 14.44 1.01 -22.05
N SER A 159 14.82 -0.24 -22.32
CA SER A 159 14.10 -1.08 -23.30
C SER A 159 12.89 -1.80 -22.73
N SER A 160 12.69 -1.70 -21.40
CA SER A 160 11.52 -2.23 -20.69
C SER A 160 10.26 -1.49 -21.12
N ASP A 161 9.16 -2.22 -21.32
CA ASP A 161 7.88 -1.64 -21.70
C ASP A 161 7.43 -0.60 -20.66
N LEU A 162 7.55 -0.90 -19.37
CA LEU A 162 7.22 0.05 -18.30
C LEU A 162 8.18 1.25 -18.26
N LEU A 163 9.48 0.99 -18.21
CA LEU A 163 10.46 2.01 -17.78
C LEU A 163 10.91 2.93 -18.92
N GLY A 164 10.81 2.48 -20.17
CA GLY A 164 11.29 3.21 -21.34
C GLY A 164 10.31 4.20 -21.95
N GLN A 165 9.10 4.29 -21.40
CA GLN A 165 7.99 5.04 -21.99
C GLN A 165 7.28 5.90 -20.93
N ARG A 166 6.31 6.70 -21.37
CA ARG A 166 5.42 7.45 -20.47
C ARG A 166 3.97 7.11 -20.78
N TYR A 167 3.24 6.82 -19.71
CA TYR A 167 1.86 6.38 -19.72
C TYR A 167 1.03 7.35 -18.89
N GLN A 168 0.09 8.03 -19.55
CA GLN A 168 -0.81 8.97 -18.90
C GLN A 168 -2.17 8.33 -18.69
N ASN A 169 -2.83 8.68 -17.59
CA ASN A 169 -4.21 8.29 -17.28
C ASN A 169 -4.41 6.77 -17.11
N TRP A 170 -3.38 5.99 -16.79
CA TRP A 170 -3.52 4.54 -16.54
C TRP A 170 -4.06 4.23 -15.13
N ILE A 171 -3.88 5.15 -14.18
CA ILE A 171 -4.36 5.01 -12.80
C ILE A 171 -5.38 6.11 -12.54
N ARG A 172 -6.62 5.75 -12.19
CA ARG A 172 -7.64 6.73 -11.84
C ARG A 172 -7.55 7.18 -10.38
N SER A 173 -7.27 6.24 -9.48
CA SER A 173 -7.11 6.56 -8.06
C SER A 173 -6.09 5.67 -7.36
N ILE A 174 -5.51 6.20 -6.29
CA ILE A 174 -4.69 5.48 -5.33
C ILE A 174 -5.28 5.66 -3.94
N THR A 175 -5.67 4.56 -3.33
CA THR A 175 -6.08 4.49 -1.93
C THR A 175 -4.98 3.83 -1.12
N THR A 176 -4.64 4.40 0.01
CA THR A 176 -3.72 3.80 0.96
C THR A 176 -4.42 3.51 2.29
N MET A 177 -4.11 2.38 2.88
CA MET A 177 -4.60 1.97 4.19
C MET A 177 -3.40 1.60 5.04
N SER A 178 -3.20 2.29 6.17
CA SER A 178 -2.09 2.02 7.10
C SER A 178 -0.70 2.16 6.46
N ALA A 179 -0.55 2.98 5.41
CA ALA A 179 0.68 3.08 4.64
C ALA A 179 1.72 3.99 5.32
N PRO A 180 3.00 3.61 5.39
CA PRO A 180 4.06 4.44 5.96
C PRO A 180 4.53 5.52 4.96
N HIS A 181 3.69 6.51 4.64
CA HIS A 181 4.05 7.55 3.67
C HIS A 181 5.30 8.32 4.05
N ASN A 182 5.58 8.47 5.34
CA ASN A 182 6.76 9.13 5.89
C ASN A 182 7.68 8.15 6.61
N GLY A 183 7.52 6.85 6.35
CA GLY A 183 8.28 5.77 7.00
C GLY A 183 7.67 5.34 8.33
N THR A 184 8.34 4.40 9.00
CA THR A 184 8.02 3.95 10.36
C THR A 184 9.23 4.13 11.27
N THR A 185 9.00 4.48 12.54
CA THR A 185 10.03 4.48 13.59
C THR A 185 10.34 3.08 14.11
N LEU A 186 9.74 2.04 13.53
CA LEU A 186 10.13 0.66 13.75
C LEU A 186 11.44 0.36 12.98
N SER A 187 12.55 0.95 13.42
CA SER A 187 13.88 0.88 12.80
C SER A 187 14.43 -0.54 12.63
N ASP A 188 14.03 -1.47 13.50
CA ASP A 188 14.39 -2.88 13.49
C ASP A 188 13.36 -3.77 12.77
N ILE A 189 12.45 -3.23 11.97
CA ILE A 189 11.34 -4.02 11.40
C ILE A 189 11.85 -5.29 10.68
N VAL A 190 13.03 -5.28 10.06
CA VAL A 190 13.61 -6.49 9.46
C VAL A 190 14.11 -7.50 10.49
N THR A 191 14.91 -7.08 11.47
CA THR A 191 15.45 -7.95 12.52
C THR A 191 14.37 -8.41 13.52
N LYS A 192 13.28 -7.65 13.68
CA LYS A 192 12.10 -7.95 14.52
C LYS A 192 10.94 -8.62 13.78
N SER A 193 10.92 -8.63 12.44
CA SER A 193 10.00 -9.48 11.67
C SER A 193 10.46 -10.93 11.59
N VAL A 194 11.72 -11.18 11.92
CA VAL A 194 12.27 -12.53 12.09
C VAL A 194 11.48 -13.37 13.11
N PRO A 195 11.11 -12.86 14.30
CA PRO A 195 10.12 -13.48 15.19
C PRO A 195 8.74 -13.70 14.57
N PHE A 196 8.18 -12.74 13.82
CA PHE A 196 6.91 -12.92 13.09
C PHE A 196 6.97 -14.09 12.09
N LEU A 197 8.12 -14.28 11.44
CA LEU A 197 8.38 -15.42 10.55
C LEU A 197 8.56 -16.76 11.29
N GLN A 198 8.83 -16.76 12.60
CA GLN A 198 8.86 -18.00 13.40
C GLN A 198 7.46 -18.57 13.62
N ASP A 199 6.42 -17.73 13.70
CA ASP A 199 5.02 -18.21 13.76
C ASP A 199 4.58 -18.84 12.43
N PHE A 200 5.11 -18.35 11.31
CA PHE A 200 4.97 -18.98 10.00
C PHE A 200 5.58 -20.40 9.97
N ILE A 201 6.64 -20.69 10.74
CA ILE A 201 7.20 -22.05 10.84
C ILE A 201 6.19 -23.03 11.45
N GLY A 202 5.44 -22.59 12.47
CA GLY A 202 4.39 -23.39 13.11
C GLY A 202 3.24 -23.71 12.15
N LEU A 203 2.85 -22.75 11.32
CA LEU A 203 1.79 -22.90 10.32
C LEU A 203 2.27 -23.71 9.09
N ALA A 204 3.53 -23.55 8.66
CA ALA A 204 4.14 -24.32 7.59
C ALA A 204 4.24 -25.82 7.90
N ALA A 205 4.44 -26.17 9.18
CA ALA A 205 4.49 -27.57 9.63
C ALA A 205 3.14 -28.30 9.46
N VAL A 206 2.04 -27.57 9.29
CA VAL A 206 0.68 -28.10 9.17
C VAL A 206 0.17 -28.07 7.71
N ILE A 207 0.62 -27.11 6.89
CA ILE A 207 0.02 -26.80 5.57
C ILE A 207 0.78 -27.40 4.37
N GLY A 208 1.99 -27.93 4.56
CA GLY A 208 2.76 -28.57 3.46
C GLY A 208 3.36 -27.57 2.46
N ASN A 209 3.77 -28.05 1.28
CA ASN A 209 4.77 -27.41 0.40
C ASN A 209 4.37 -26.10 -0.31
N ARG A 210 3.11 -25.66 -0.28
CA ARG A 210 2.62 -24.41 -0.93
C ARG A 210 2.37 -23.29 0.07
N PHE A 211 3.33 -23.09 0.97
CA PHE A 211 3.06 -22.26 2.13
C PHE A 211 3.24 -20.76 1.84
N TYR A 212 4.41 -20.35 1.34
CA TYR A 212 4.74 -18.93 1.17
C TYR A 212 6.02 -18.76 0.32
N SER A 213 6.13 -17.70 -0.45
CA SER A 213 7.33 -17.30 -1.20
C SER A 213 7.75 -15.88 -0.82
N PHE A 214 9.05 -15.65 -0.64
CA PHE A 214 9.57 -14.27 -0.53
C PHE A 214 9.82 -13.61 -1.89
N ASP A 215 9.65 -14.37 -2.97
CA ASP A 215 9.72 -13.89 -4.34
C ASP A 215 11.00 -13.09 -4.66
N LEU A 216 12.15 -13.60 -4.18
CA LEU A 216 13.48 -12.99 -4.31
C LEU A 216 14.28 -13.52 -5.52
N GLU A 217 13.60 -13.93 -6.59
CA GLU A 217 14.26 -14.48 -7.78
C GLU A 217 15.25 -13.51 -8.43
N GLN A 218 14.98 -12.20 -8.35
CA GLN A 218 15.89 -11.16 -8.84
C GLN A 218 17.23 -11.14 -8.08
N TRP A 219 17.24 -11.60 -6.83
CA TRP A 219 18.46 -11.79 -6.06
C TRP A 219 19.11 -13.15 -6.31
N GLY A 220 18.59 -13.96 -7.24
CA GLY A 220 18.98 -15.36 -7.42
C GLY A 220 18.66 -16.21 -6.19
N PHE A 221 17.69 -15.80 -5.38
CA PHE A 221 17.46 -16.34 -4.06
C PHE A 221 16.07 -16.99 -3.94
N LYS A 222 16.06 -18.31 -3.77
CA LYS A 222 14.83 -19.10 -3.53
C LYS A 222 15.09 -20.18 -2.48
N ARG A 223 14.00 -20.71 -1.90
CA ARG A 223 14.08 -21.91 -1.06
C ARG A 223 14.38 -23.11 -1.95
N ASN A 224 15.30 -23.98 -1.53
CA ASN A 224 15.56 -25.24 -2.24
C ASN A 224 14.51 -26.30 -1.83
N ASP A 225 14.26 -27.29 -2.69
CA ASP A 225 13.19 -28.29 -2.49
C ASP A 225 13.26 -29.02 -1.13
N GLU A 226 14.49 -29.36 -0.70
CA GLU A 226 14.76 -30.06 0.57
C GLU A 226 15.22 -29.11 1.70
N GLU A 227 15.21 -27.79 1.47
CA GLU A 227 15.67 -26.81 2.48
C GLU A 227 14.60 -26.57 3.55
N SER A 228 14.93 -26.85 4.82
CA SER A 228 14.05 -26.51 5.94
C SER A 228 13.81 -24.99 6.02
N TRP A 229 12.62 -24.61 6.49
CA TRP A 229 12.30 -23.20 6.72
C TRP A 229 13.29 -22.50 7.64
N SER A 230 13.75 -23.16 8.71
CA SER A 230 14.75 -22.60 9.61
C SER A 230 16.07 -22.26 8.91
N ARG A 231 16.54 -23.15 8.02
CA ARG A 231 17.76 -22.93 7.21
C ARG A 231 17.54 -21.83 6.18
N TYR A 232 16.42 -21.86 5.47
CA TYR A 232 16.06 -20.82 4.50
C TYR A 232 16.03 -19.43 5.14
N PHE A 233 15.37 -19.30 6.30
CA PHE A 233 15.34 -18.05 7.06
C PHE A 233 16.72 -17.62 7.55
N ALA A 234 17.58 -18.55 7.96
CA ALA A 234 18.95 -18.22 8.32
C ALA A 234 19.71 -17.62 7.13
N ARG A 235 19.54 -18.16 5.92
CA ARG A 235 20.13 -17.61 4.69
C ARG A 235 19.54 -16.25 4.31
N ILE A 236 18.22 -16.06 4.45
CA ILE A 236 17.60 -14.75 4.23
C ILE A 236 18.23 -13.73 5.17
N ARG A 237 18.34 -14.02 6.46
CA ARG A 237 18.86 -13.07 7.46
C ARG A 237 20.29 -12.62 7.18
N SER A 238 21.12 -13.50 6.61
CA SER A 238 22.50 -13.18 6.24
C SER A 238 22.65 -12.71 4.78
N HIS A 239 21.55 -12.51 4.06
CA HIS A 239 21.61 -12.12 2.65
C HIS A 239 22.14 -10.68 2.51
N PRO A 240 23.05 -10.39 1.55
CA PRO A 240 23.66 -9.07 1.39
C PRO A 240 22.65 -7.97 1.00
N ALA A 241 21.47 -8.33 0.47
CA ALA A 241 20.43 -7.37 0.11
C ALA A 241 20.04 -6.43 1.26
N TRP A 242 20.10 -6.89 2.52
CA TRP A 242 19.82 -6.07 3.70
C TRP A 242 20.79 -4.90 3.91
N GLY A 243 21.99 -4.97 3.33
CA GLY A 243 22.97 -3.88 3.34
C GLY A 243 22.79 -2.88 2.18
N THR A 244 21.80 -3.09 1.31
CA THR A 244 21.54 -2.24 0.15
C THR A 244 20.37 -1.29 0.40
N ARG A 245 20.15 -0.37 -0.54
CA ARG A 245 18.95 0.47 -0.60
C ARG A 245 17.82 -0.14 -1.45
N ASN A 246 18.02 -1.33 -2.03
CA ASN A 246 17.02 -2.02 -2.84
C ASN A 246 16.29 -3.11 -2.04
N ILE A 247 15.69 -2.72 -0.90
CA ILE A 247 15.04 -3.66 0.01
C ILE A 247 14.01 -2.93 0.88
N CYS A 248 13.01 -3.65 1.40
CA CYS A 248 11.91 -3.05 2.15
C CYS A 248 12.34 -2.25 3.39
N SER A 249 13.37 -2.69 4.16
CA SER A 249 13.84 -1.94 5.35
C SER A 249 14.27 -0.54 5.02
N TRP A 250 14.90 -0.35 3.86
CA TRP A 250 15.31 0.96 3.42
C TRP A 250 14.07 1.80 3.10
N ASP A 251 13.18 1.31 2.25
CA ASP A 251 12.06 2.11 1.73
C ASP A 251 11.01 2.49 2.79
N ILE A 252 10.82 1.65 3.81
CA ILE A 252 9.91 1.94 4.92
C ILE A 252 10.59 2.70 6.08
N SER A 253 11.90 2.95 6.01
CA SER A 253 12.58 3.86 6.94
C SER A 253 12.15 5.30 6.70
N LEU A 254 12.37 6.18 7.69
CA LEU A 254 12.10 7.62 7.55
C LEU A 254 12.84 8.25 6.36
N GLU A 255 14.10 7.84 6.12
CA GLU A 255 14.94 8.38 5.05
C GLU A 255 14.55 7.82 3.67
N GLY A 256 14.30 6.50 3.57
CA GLY A 256 13.83 5.90 2.32
C GLY A 256 12.47 6.44 1.89
N ALA A 257 11.54 6.62 2.83
CA ALA A 257 10.24 7.23 2.55
C ALA A 257 10.37 8.69 2.11
N LYS A 258 11.28 9.48 2.72
CA LYS A 258 11.57 10.87 2.30
C LYS A 258 12.13 10.92 0.86
N GLN A 259 12.99 9.97 0.48
CA GLN A 259 13.49 9.84 -0.89
C GLN A 259 12.37 9.46 -1.86
N LEU A 260 11.52 8.52 -1.48
CA LEU A 260 10.33 8.16 -2.26
C LEU A 260 9.42 9.37 -2.49
N ASN A 261 9.15 10.17 -1.45
CA ASN A 261 8.28 11.35 -1.55
C ASN A 261 8.85 12.45 -2.44
N THR A 262 10.18 12.47 -2.64
CA THR A 262 10.81 13.38 -3.60
C THR A 262 10.52 12.98 -5.05
N LEU A 263 10.32 11.69 -5.31
CA LEU A 263 10.09 11.15 -6.65
C LEU A 263 8.59 11.03 -6.98
N ALA A 264 7.82 10.38 -6.10
CA ALA A 264 6.43 10.03 -6.33
C ALA A 264 5.47 11.06 -5.72
N ILE A 265 5.42 12.23 -6.36
CA ILE A 265 4.50 13.32 -6.03
C ILE A 265 3.08 13.05 -6.54
N ALA A 266 2.08 13.67 -5.90
CA ALA A 266 0.70 13.59 -6.37
C ALA A 266 0.54 14.14 -7.80
N ASN A 267 -0.11 13.37 -8.67
CA ASN A 267 -0.46 13.77 -10.02
C ASN A 267 -1.82 14.49 -10.03
N LYS A 268 -1.88 15.64 -10.71
CA LYS A 268 -3.08 16.48 -10.84
C LYS A 268 -4.32 15.80 -11.45
N ASN A 269 -4.17 14.64 -12.09
CA ASN A 269 -5.24 13.90 -12.75
C ASN A 269 -5.66 12.63 -11.98
N ILE A 270 -5.01 12.31 -10.86
CA ILE A 270 -5.28 11.10 -10.05
C ILE A 270 -5.95 11.48 -8.72
N PHE A 271 -6.90 10.68 -8.28
CA PHE A 271 -7.53 10.82 -6.96
C PHE A 271 -6.74 10.05 -5.90
N TYR A 272 -6.48 10.67 -4.76
CA TYR A 272 -5.74 10.02 -3.67
C TYR A 272 -6.59 9.95 -2.41
N PHE A 273 -6.60 8.79 -1.75
CA PHE A 273 -7.30 8.57 -0.49
C PHE A 273 -6.37 7.92 0.51
N SER A 274 -6.44 8.32 1.78
CA SER A 274 -5.65 7.71 2.84
C SER A 274 -6.51 7.40 4.07
N PHE A 275 -6.37 6.18 4.58
CA PHE A 275 -6.93 5.74 5.85
C PHE A 275 -5.79 5.46 6.83
N ALA A 276 -5.86 6.10 7.99
CA ALA A 276 -4.95 5.80 9.08
C ALA A 276 -5.54 4.73 10.01
N THR A 277 -4.67 4.02 10.69
CA THR A 277 -4.97 3.09 11.77
C THR A 277 -4.18 3.49 13.01
N GLY A 278 -4.76 3.29 14.18
CA GLY A 278 -4.09 3.45 15.46
C GLY A 278 -4.72 2.56 16.50
N ASN A 279 -3.91 1.86 17.30
CA ASN A 279 -4.42 1.03 18.39
C ASN A 279 -3.62 1.17 19.69
N THR A 280 -3.19 2.39 19.94
CA THR A 280 -2.49 2.81 21.16
C THR A 280 -3.22 3.99 21.79
N HIS A 281 -2.99 4.22 23.08
CA HIS A 281 -3.44 5.42 23.78
C HIS A 281 -2.27 6.07 24.51
N LEU A 282 -2.36 7.39 24.68
CA LEU A 282 -1.42 8.14 25.50
C LEU A 282 -1.58 7.72 26.96
N ASP A 283 -0.51 7.23 27.56
CA ASP A 283 -0.39 7.06 29.00
C ASP A 283 -0.01 8.41 29.63
N SER A 284 -0.94 9.02 30.36
CA SER A 284 -0.75 10.36 30.95
C SER A 284 0.38 10.42 31.99
N LEU A 285 0.80 9.28 32.54
CA LEU A 285 1.90 9.24 33.53
C LEU A 285 3.28 9.30 32.87
N SER A 286 3.48 8.53 31.79
CA SER A 286 4.77 8.46 31.10
C SER A 286 4.90 9.46 29.94
N GLY A 287 3.78 9.92 29.37
CA GLY A 287 3.76 10.69 28.12
C GLY A 287 4.02 9.83 26.88
N GLU A 288 4.09 8.50 27.04
CA GLU A 288 4.29 7.53 25.96
C GLU A 288 2.94 6.98 25.46
N HIS A 289 2.92 6.42 24.26
CA HIS A 289 1.80 5.63 23.77
C HIS A 289 1.96 4.15 24.11
N VAL A 290 0.92 3.55 24.65
CA VAL A 290 0.88 2.13 25.02
C VAL A 290 -0.25 1.41 24.29
N PRO A 291 -0.10 0.11 23.96
CA PRO A 291 -1.10 -0.64 23.20
C PRO A 291 -2.42 -0.75 23.96
N ASN A 292 -3.52 -0.60 23.23
CA ASN A 292 -4.86 -0.90 23.74
C ASN A 292 -5.01 -2.40 24.04
N LYS A 293 -6.03 -2.74 24.85
CA LYS A 293 -6.25 -4.13 25.32
C LYS A 293 -6.64 -5.10 24.21
N ASP A 294 -7.19 -4.60 23.12
CA ASP A 294 -7.65 -5.33 21.94
C ASP A 294 -6.56 -5.48 20.87
N MET A 295 -5.46 -4.72 20.95
CA MET A 295 -4.33 -4.91 20.03
C MET A 295 -3.77 -6.33 20.13
N SER A 296 -3.55 -6.94 18.96
CA SER A 296 -2.89 -8.24 18.76
C SER A 296 -1.63 -8.37 19.61
N LEU A 297 -1.53 -9.45 20.38
CA LEU A 297 -0.42 -9.67 21.34
C LEU A 297 0.97 -9.53 20.69
N ILE A 298 1.12 -10.04 19.47
CA ILE A 298 2.37 -9.99 18.71
C ILE A 298 2.81 -8.57 18.34
N LEU A 299 1.89 -7.62 18.24
CA LEU A 299 2.19 -6.23 17.87
C LEU A 299 2.50 -5.34 19.08
N ARG A 300 2.15 -5.76 20.30
CA ARG A 300 2.31 -4.95 21.52
C ARG A 300 3.77 -4.55 21.81
N PRO A 301 4.78 -5.43 21.63
CA PRO A 301 6.17 -5.02 21.84
C PRO A 301 6.60 -3.92 20.86
N ASN A 302 6.22 -4.02 19.60
CA ASN A 302 6.49 -3.00 18.58
C ASN A 302 5.76 -1.69 18.92
N ALA A 303 4.50 -1.77 19.32
CA ALA A 303 3.70 -0.61 19.68
C ALA A 303 4.30 0.19 20.84
N ARG A 304 4.80 -0.51 21.87
CA ARG A 304 5.51 0.12 23.00
C ARG A 304 6.87 0.69 22.60
N ALA A 305 7.58 0.05 21.66
CA ALA A 305 8.84 0.56 21.17
C ALA A 305 8.64 1.88 20.42
N MET A 306 7.70 1.92 19.47
CA MET A 306 7.39 3.13 18.71
C MET A 306 6.75 4.23 19.56
N GLY A 307 5.94 3.85 20.56
CA GLY A 307 5.20 4.78 21.43
C GLY A 307 6.04 5.70 22.32
N LYS A 308 7.36 5.60 22.22
CA LYS A 308 8.34 6.47 22.90
C LYS A 308 9.56 6.79 22.05
N GLN A 309 9.60 6.31 20.81
CA GLN A 309 10.79 6.38 19.97
C GLN A 309 10.91 7.76 19.32
N ILE A 310 12.06 8.40 19.52
CA ILE A 310 12.49 9.56 18.75
C ILE A 310 13.55 9.08 17.76
N ASP A 311 13.24 9.16 16.47
CA ASP A 311 14.13 8.81 15.37
C ASP A 311 14.52 10.07 14.57
N TYR A 312 15.55 9.93 13.74
CA TYR A 312 16.18 11.04 13.04
C TYR A 312 16.27 10.79 11.54
N TRP A 313 16.01 11.83 10.76
CA TRP A 313 16.36 11.87 9.34
C TRP A 313 17.86 12.15 9.16
N ALA A 314 18.37 11.96 7.93
CA ALA A 314 19.79 12.18 7.63
C ALA A 314 20.25 13.64 7.80
N ASP A 315 19.33 14.60 7.83
CA ASP A 315 19.59 16.02 8.09
C ASP A 315 19.54 16.39 9.59
N SER A 316 19.51 15.38 10.47
CA SER A 316 19.42 15.53 11.93
C SER A 316 18.13 16.14 12.45
N THR A 317 17.12 16.37 11.59
CA THR A 317 15.76 16.63 12.08
C THR A 317 15.22 15.36 12.74
N SER A 318 14.40 15.51 13.78
CA SER A 318 13.89 14.38 14.57
C SER A 318 12.38 14.27 14.48
N SER A 319 11.87 13.05 14.67
CA SER A 319 10.48 12.87 15.08
C SER A 319 10.26 13.47 16.47
N ASP A 320 9.01 13.53 16.89
CA ASP A 320 8.60 14.01 18.20
C ASP A 320 7.47 13.13 18.76
N SER A 321 6.84 13.55 19.86
CA SER A 321 5.75 12.80 20.48
C SER A 321 4.52 12.63 19.59
N THR A 322 4.37 13.42 18.52
CA THR A 322 3.27 13.24 17.54
C THR A 322 3.41 11.94 16.74
N TRP A 323 4.60 11.33 16.74
CA TRP A 323 4.86 10.03 16.12
C TRP A 323 4.53 8.84 17.03
N PHE A 324 4.23 9.06 18.31
CA PHE A 324 4.07 7.95 19.25
C PHE A 324 2.81 7.12 19.00
N GLU A 325 1.71 7.73 18.56
CA GLU A 325 0.50 6.97 18.21
C GLU A 325 0.77 6.04 17.03
N ASN A 326 0.48 4.75 17.19
CA ASN A 326 0.73 3.75 16.17
C ASN A 326 -0.27 2.58 16.21
N ASP A 327 -0.25 1.77 15.16
CA ASP A 327 -1.07 0.56 15.00
C ASP A 327 -0.29 -0.75 15.28
N GLY A 328 0.92 -0.64 15.84
CA GLY A 328 1.83 -1.74 16.10
C GLY A 328 2.86 -2.02 15.00
N ILE A 329 2.76 -1.39 13.82
CA ILE A 329 3.78 -1.47 12.75
C ILE A 329 4.16 -0.08 12.20
N VAL A 330 3.20 0.83 12.06
CA VAL A 330 3.39 2.15 11.47
C VAL A 330 2.84 3.24 12.40
N ASN A 331 3.55 4.37 12.46
CA ASN A 331 3.10 5.56 13.18
C ASN A 331 1.89 6.17 12.47
N THR A 332 0.84 6.49 13.23
CA THR A 332 -0.44 6.99 12.73
C THR A 332 -0.28 8.26 11.90
N ILE A 333 0.59 9.18 12.35
CA ILE A 333 0.89 10.43 11.63
C ILE A 333 1.50 10.18 10.23
N SER A 334 2.21 9.06 10.06
CA SER A 334 2.82 8.68 8.78
C SER A 334 1.79 8.20 7.75
N MET A 335 0.57 7.88 8.17
CA MET A 335 -0.47 7.33 7.31
C MET A 335 -1.37 8.38 6.67
N ILE A 336 -1.32 9.63 7.15
CA ILE A 336 -2.19 10.73 6.68
C ILE A 336 -1.91 11.05 5.20
N GLY A 337 -0.65 10.98 4.79
CA GLY A 337 -0.18 11.29 3.44
C GLY A 337 1.31 11.65 3.45
N PRO A 338 1.95 11.82 2.29
CA PRO A 338 3.35 12.18 2.20
C PRO A 338 3.58 13.65 2.55
N THR A 339 4.37 13.91 3.59
CA THR A 339 4.63 15.26 4.14
C THR A 339 6.12 15.63 4.13
N THR A 340 6.98 14.69 3.74
CA THR A 340 8.44 14.83 3.68
C THR A 340 8.93 14.82 2.23
N GLY A 341 10.20 15.12 2.00
CA GLY A 341 10.83 15.12 0.66
C GLY A 341 11.27 16.51 0.22
N LEU A 342 11.97 16.61 -0.92
CA LEU A 342 12.50 17.90 -1.40
C LEU A 342 11.41 18.84 -1.92
N ASN A 343 10.26 18.31 -2.31
CA ASN A 343 9.13 19.09 -2.83
C ASN A 343 8.13 19.53 -1.75
N GLY A 344 8.42 19.21 -0.47
CA GLY A 344 7.50 19.43 0.64
C GLY A 344 6.34 18.42 0.66
N SER A 345 5.29 18.77 1.41
CA SER A 345 4.08 17.94 1.53
C SER A 345 3.26 17.97 0.24
N ASP A 346 2.73 16.81 -0.17
CA ASP A 346 1.63 16.80 -1.12
C ASP A 346 0.41 17.56 -0.52
N PRO A 347 -0.52 18.05 -1.36
CA PRO A 347 -1.77 18.62 -0.87
C PRO A 347 -2.61 17.56 -0.14
N ILE A 348 -2.87 17.75 1.15
CA ILE A 348 -3.67 16.85 1.98
C ILE A 348 -4.92 17.59 2.51
N ILE A 349 -6.08 16.97 2.32
CA ILE A 349 -7.40 17.48 2.69
C ILE A 349 -8.06 16.47 3.64
N VAL A 350 -8.48 16.92 4.83
CA VAL A 350 -9.30 16.08 5.72
C VAL A 350 -10.70 15.94 5.14
N TYR A 351 -11.15 14.70 4.94
CA TYR A 351 -12.49 14.41 4.47
C TYR A 351 -13.52 14.66 5.58
N GLN A 352 -14.59 15.38 5.24
CA GLN A 352 -15.66 15.78 6.17
C GLN A 352 -17.06 15.35 5.70
N GLY A 353 -17.15 14.27 4.91
CA GLY A 353 -18.42 13.61 4.59
C GLY A 353 -19.17 14.13 3.35
N ASN A 354 -19.02 15.40 2.93
CA ASN A 354 -19.80 15.98 1.82
C ASN A 354 -18.97 16.87 0.88
N LYS A 355 -18.03 16.28 0.12
CA LYS A 355 -17.31 17.01 -0.93
C LYS A 355 -17.26 16.22 -2.23
N VAL A 356 -17.37 16.95 -3.34
CA VAL A 356 -16.88 16.50 -4.65
C VAL A 356 -15.37 16.33 -4.53
N PHE A 357 -14.85 15.17 -4.89
CA PHE A 357 -13.41 14.94 -4.93
C PHE A 357 -12.82 15.67 -6.16
N VAL A 358 -11.61 16.19 -6.01
CA VAL A 358 -10.82 16.83 -7.06
C VAL A 358 -9.49 16.09 -7.14
N PRO A 359 -9.04 15.67 -8.34
CA PRO A 359 -7.77 14.97 -8.46
C PRO A 359 -6.58 15.89 -8.09
N GLY A 360 -5.43 15.28 -7.77
CA GLY A 360 -4.22 16.00 -7.37
C GLY A 360 -4.07 16.28 -5.88
N SER A 361 -5.03 15.87 -5.04
CA SER A 361 -4.94 15.99 -3.58
C SER A 361 -5.22 14.67 -2.88
N TRP A 362 -4.54 14.43 -1.76
CA TRP A 362 -4.83 13.37 -0.81
C TRP A 362 -6.04 13.71 0.04
N TYR A 363 -7.06 12.87 0.01
CA TYR A 363 -8.19 12.93 0.91
C TYR A 363 -7.94 11.99 2.08
N TYR A 364 -7.60 12.57 3.24
CA TYR A 364 -7.48 11.83 4.48
C TYR A 364 -8.87 11.47 4.99
N MET A 365 -9.22 10.19 4.87
CA MET A 365 -10.55 9.64 5.13
C MET A 365 -10.81 9.42 6.63
N GLY A 366 -9.78 9.52 7.45
CA GLY A 366 -9.87 9.41 8.90
C GLY A 366 -9.03 8.27 9.48
N LYS A 367 -9.10 8.16 10.80
CA LYS A 367 -8.41 7.13 11.59
C LYS A 367 -9.38 6.06 12.03
N LEU A 368 -9.01 4.81 11.81
CA LEU A 368 -9.68 3.62 12.34
C LEU A 368 -8.98 3.16 13.62
N THR A 369 -9.75 2.91 14.68
CA THR A 369 -9.20 2.34 15.92
C THR A 369 -9.02 0.83 15.74
N MET A 370 -7.94 0.45 15.07
CA MET A 370 -7.60 -0.93 14.70
C MET A 370 -6.08 -1.09 14.68
N ASP A 371 -5.59 -2.29 14.99
CA ASP A 371 -4.17 -2.60 14.78
C ASP A 371 -3.89 -2.89 13.30
N HIS A 372 -2.60 -2.93 12.93
CA HIS A 372 -2.15 -3.08 11.54
C HIS A 372 -2.68 -4.36 10.84
N ARG A 373 -3.06 -5.38 11.62
CA ARG A 373 -3.47 -6.69 11.11
C ARG A 373 -4.99 -6.82 11.05
N ALA A 374 -5.69 -6.23 12.01
CA ALA A 374 -7.14 -6.33 12.13
C ALA A 374 -7.87 -5.80 10.89
N LEU A 375 -7.42 -4.70 10.30
CA LEU A 375 -8.04 -4.12 9.08
C LEU A 375 -8.04 -5.11 7.91
N MET A 376 -7.01 -5.95 7.81
CA MET A 376 -6.90 -7.00 6.78
C MET A 376 -7.61 -8.31 7.16
N GLY A 377 -8.35 -8.34 8.25
CA GLY A 377 -9.11 -9.52 8.68
C GLY A 377 -8.28 -10.52 9.50
N HIS A 378 -7.10 -10.12 9.96
CA HIS A 378 -6.20 -11.02 10.69
C HIS A 378 -6.31 -10.86 12.21
N GLY A 379 -6.14 -11.98 12.92
CA GLY A 379 -6.23 -12.04 14.38
C GLY A 379 -7.62 -12.46 14.85
N LYS A 380 -7.90 -12.24 16.14
CA LYS A 380 -9.21 -12.54 16.73
C LYS A 380 -10.10 -11.30 16.61
N ILE A 381 -10.77 -11.16 15.47
CA ILE A 381 -11.76 -10.11 15.24
C ILE A 381 -13.17 -10.64 15.52
N SER A 382 -14.05 -9.82 16.05
CA SER A 382 -15.47 -10.17 16.20
C SER A 382 -16.19 -10.02 14.86
N ASP A 383 -17.34 -10.68 14.71
CA ASP A 383 -18.19 -10.55 13.52
C ASP A 383 -18.62 -9.10 13.28
N GLU A 384 -18.84 -8.32 14.34
CA GLU A 384 -19.17 -6.89 14.24
C GLU A 384 -18.02 -6.07 13.64
N VAL A 385 -16.78 -6.32 14.09
CA VAL A 385 -15.59 -5.68 13.53
C VAL A 385 -15.39 -6.09 12.08
N HIS A 386 -15.54 -7.39 11.78
CA HIS A 386 -15.45 -7.91 10.43
C HIS A 386 -16.47 -7.25 9.48
N ASN A 387 -17.75 -7.20 9.89
CA ASN A 387 -18.81 -6.55 9.12
C ASN A 387 -18.54 -5.06 8.90
N SER A 388 -17.98 -4.37 9.89
CA SER A 388 -17.59 -2.96 9.78
C SER A 388 -16.47 -2.76 8.74
N ILE A 389 -15.52 -3.70 8.65
CA ILE A 389 -14.46 -3.67 7.63
C ILE A 389 -15.06 -3.94 6.24
N LEU A 390 -15.92 -4.94 6.10
CA LEU A 390 -16.60 -5.20 4.82
C LEU A 390 -17.40 -3.98 4.36
N LEU A 391 -18.13 -3.34 5.27
CA LEU A 391 -18.86 -2.11 4.98
C LEU A 391 -17.93 -0.98 4.55
N LEU A 392 -16.78 -0.80 5.22
CA LEU A 392 -15.76 0.17 4.81
C LEU A 392 -15.28 -0.07 3.37
N PHE A 393 -14.93 -1.31 3.01
CA PHE A 393 -14.49 -1.64 1.65
C PHE A 393 -15.61 -1.42 0.62
N LYS A 394 -16.84 -1.80 0.94
CA LYS A 394 -18.02 -1.56 0.08
C LYS A 394 -18.23 -0.06 -0.16
N GLU A 395 -18.33 0.73 0.91
CA GLU A 395 -18.56 2.17 0.82
C GLU A 395 -17.40 2.91 0.13
N HIS A 396 -16.19 2.39 0.25
CA HIS A 396 -15.04 2.94 -0.47
C HIS A 396 -15.08 2.58 -1.95
N ALA A 397 -15.39 1.33 -2.31
CA ALA A 397 -15.58 0.92 -3.70
C ALA A 397 -16.69 1.74 -4.39
N GLU A 398 -17.80 2.02 -3.70
CA GLU A 398 -18.84 2.93 -4.17
C GLU A 398 -18.28 4.32 -4.52
N LYS A 399 -17.40 4.88 -3.67
CA LYS A 399 -16.75 6.17 -3.94
C LYS A 399 -15.81 6.10 -5.14
N LEU A 400 -15.06 5.00 -5.30
CA LEU A 400 -14.15 4.81 -6.42
C LEU A 400 -14.91 4.73 -7.76
N TYR A 401 -16.03 3.99 -7.79
CA TYR A 401 -16.89 3.93 -8.98
C TYR A 401 -17.66 5.21 -9.24
N ALA A 402 -17.97 5.99 -8.20
CA ALA A 402 -18.57 7.32 -8.32
C ALA A 402 -17.61 8.41 -8.84
N LEU A 403 -16.31 8.11 -8.99
CA LEU A 403 -15.36 9.08 -9.55
C LEU A 403 -15.65 9.32 -11.04
N PRO A 404 -15.48 10.55 -11.55
CA PRO A 404 -15.58 10.81 -12.98
C PRO A 404 -14.59 9.94 -13.75
N SER A 405 -14.90 9.57 -14.99
CA SER A 405 -13.90 9.02 -15.92
C SER A 405 -12.82 10.07 -16.25
N PHE A 406 -11.76 9.66 -16.93
CA PHE A 406 -10.83 10.63 -17.53
C PHE A 406 -11.49 11.54 -18.56
#